data_AF-A0A961NY46-F1
#
_entry.id   AF-A0A961NY46-F1
#
_cell.length_a   1.000
_cell.length_b   1.000
_cell.length_c   1.000
_cell.angle_alpha   90.00
_cell.angle_beta   90.00
_cell.angle_gamma   90.00
#
_symmetry.space_group_name_H-M   'P 1'
#
loop_
_entity.id
_entity.type
_entity.pdbx_description
1 polymer ?
#
loop_
_entity_poly.entity_id
_entity_poly.type
_entity_poly.pdbx_seq_one_letter_code
_entity_poly.pdbx_strand_id
1 'polypeptide(L)'
;MTPPNPARGIAYALICLVLLALMPIISNGRPPGFSALGFAFWLSVWETVFALPLFLWERRRGERGIFGARLDPVQKRRTVAVTLGMGAIFGLATLIYVVAMERAGAANASVALQTYPLFAILLEA
;
A
#
# COMPACT_ATOMS: atom_id res chain seq x y z
N MET A 1 -3.07 -1.15 -28.31
CA MET A 1 -2.86 -0.46 -27.02
C MET A 1 -3.46 0.92 -27.17
N THR A 2 -4.49 1.27 -26.39
CA THR A 2 -5.06 2.63 -26.41
C THR A 2 -4.01 3.63 -25.91
N PRO A 3 -3.87 4.80 -26.54
CA PRO A 3 -2.90 5.80 -26.10
C PRO A 3 -3.19 6.21 -24.65
N PRO A 4 -2.16 6.42 -23.81
CA PRO A 4 -2.34 6.84 -22.43
C PRO A 4 -3.09 8.18 -22.38
N ASN A 5 -4.14 8.26 -21.57
CA ASN A 5 -4.90 9.49 -21.37
C ASN A 5 -4.31 10.26 -20.18
N PRO A 6 -3.61 11.38 -20.40
CA PRO A 6 -2.91 12.10 -19.34
C PRO A 6 -3.88 12.64 -18.27
N ALA A 7 -5.09 13.05 -18.66
CA ALA A 7 -6.08 13.57 -17.72
C ALA A 7 -6.53 12.50 -16.71
N ARG A 8 -6.67 11.24 -17.14
CA ARG A 8 -6.97 10.13 -16.21
C ARG A 8 -5.82 9.86 -15.25
N GLY A 9 -4.58 9.90 -15.75
CA GLY A 9 -3.39 9.75 -14.90
C GLY A 9 -3.32 10.84 -13.82
N ILE A 10 -3.52 12.10 -14.21
CA ILE A 10 -3.57 13.25 -13.28
C ILE A 10 -4.69 13.07 -12.25
N ALA A 11 -5.89 12.66 -12.68
CA ALA A 11 -7.01 12.43 -11.77
C ALA A 11 -6.69 11.35 -10.73
N TYR A 12 -6.11 10.21 -11.14
CA TYR A 12 -5.70 9.16 -10.21
C TYR A 12 -4.60 9.62 -9.25
N ALA A 13 -3.61 10.39 -9.75
CA ALA A 13 -2.57 10.94 -8.89
C ALA A 13 -3.16 11.88 -7.81
N LEU A 14 -4.09 12.76 -8.18
CA LEU A 14 -4.77 13.65 -7.24
C LEU A 14 -5.59 12.87 -6.20
N ILE A 15 -6.31 11.83 -6.62
CA ILE A 15 -7.04 10.95 -5.70
C ILE A 15 -6.07 10.30 -4.71
N CYS A 16 -4.95 9.75 -5.18
CA CYS A 16 -3.93 9.17 -4.31
C CYS A 16 -3.34 10.19 -3.32
N LEU A 17 -3.08 11.43 -3.77
CA LEU A 17 -2.59 12.50 -2.90
C LEU A 17 -3.59 12.85 -1.80
N VAL A 18 -4.88 12.92 -2.12
CA VAL A 18 -5.94 13.15 -1.13
C VAL A 18 -6.01 12.00 -0.12
N LEU A 19 -5.98 10.75 -0.60
CA LEU A 19 -5.99 9.57 0.27
C LEU A 19 -4.76 9.54 1.21
N LEU A 20 -3.58 9.87 0.69
CA LEU A 20 -2.34 10.00 1.48
C LEU A 20 -2.44 11.12 2.52
N ALA A 21 -3.03 12.26 2.17
CA ALA A 21 -3.23 13.38 3.10
C ALA A 21 -4.27 13.09 4.20
N LEU A 22 -5.21 12.18 3.96
CA LEU A 22 -6.19 11.73 4.96
C LEU A 22 -5.59 10.77 5.99
N MET A 23 -4.53 10.04 5.62
CA MET A 23 -3.95 8.99 6.47
C MET A 23 -3.46 9.50 7.84
N PRO A 24 -2.78 10.64 7.98
CA PRO A 24 -2.42 11.21 9.29
C PRO A 24 -3.64 11.61 10.12
N ILE A 25 -4.71 12.13 9.49
CA ILE A 25 -5.95 12.52 10.17
C ILE A 25 -6.63 11.30 10.76
N ILE A 26 -6.73 10.23 9.97
CA ILE A 26 -7.29 8.95 10.39
C ILE A 26 -6.44 8.33 11.52
N SER A 27 -5.11 8.37 11.41
CA SER A 27 -4.20 7.85 12.43
C SER A 27 -4.30 8.62 13.76
N ASN A 28 -4.43 9.94 13.72
CA ASN A 28 -4.55 10.79 14.91
C ASN A 28 -5.96 10.78 15.51
N GLY A 29 -6.98 10.47 14.71
CA GLY A 29 -8.37 10.29 15.18
C GLY A 29 -8.61 9.00 15.98
N ARG A 30 -7.56 8.21 16.20
CA ARG A 30 -7.59 6.97 16.98
C ARG A 30 -8.02 7.24 18.44
N PRO A 31 -8.90 6.44 19.05
CA PRO A 31 -9.26 6.58 20.45
C PRO A 31 -8.03 6.51 21.38
N PRO A 32 -7.99 7.32 22.45
CA PRO A 32 -6.90 7.28 23.42
C PRO A 32 -6.80 5.87 24.04
N GLY A 33 -5.58 5.31 24.07
CA GLY A 33 -5.31 3.97 24.60
C GLY A 33 -5.42 2.81 23.60
N PHE A 34 -5.87 3.05 22.36
CA PHE A 34 -5.80 2.02 21.32
C PHE A 34 -4.36 1.84 20.86
N SER A 35 -3.87 0.61 20.70
CA SER A 35 -2.47 0.36 20.35
C SER A 35 -2.20 0.61 18.86
N ALA A 36 -0.99 1.07 18.53
CA ALA A 36 -0.55 1.23 17.14
C ALA A 36 -0.62 -0.09 16.34
N LEU A 37 -0.27 -1.20 16.99
CA LEU A 37 -0.36 -2.54 16.40
C LEU A 37 -1.80 -2.95 16.10
N GLY A 38 -2.71 -2.74 17.05
CA GLY A 38 -4.14 -3.03 16.86
C GLY A 38 -4.73 -2.20 15.72
N PHE A 39 -4.33 -0.93 15.62
CA PHE A 39 -4.75 -0.06 14.54
C PHE A 39 -4.24 -0.51 13.17
N ALA A 40 -2.93 -0.77 13.06
CA ALA A 40 -2.34 -1.26 11.81
C ALA A 40 -2.97 -2.59 11.38
N PHE A 41 -3.22 -3.51 12.32
CA PHE A 41 -3.89 -4.79 12.04
C PHE A 41 -5.30 -4.59 11.48
N TRP A 42 -6.14 -3.78 12.16
CA TRP A 42 -7.50 -3.53 11.71
C TRP A 42 -7.53 -2.77 10.38
N LEU A 43 -6.58 -1.87 10.14
CA LEU A 43 -6.43 -1.20 8.86
C LEU A 43 -6.12 -2.21 7.75
N SER A 44 -5.20 -3.16 7.96
CA SER A 44 -4.92 -4.23 6.99
C SER A 44 -6.08 -5.19 6.77
N VAL A 45 -6.88 -5.48 7.81
CA VAL A 45 -8.13 -6.23 7.66
C VAL A 45 -9.11 -5.45 6.78
N TRP A 46 -9.26 -4.15 7.02
CA TRP A 46 -10.12 -3.27 6.23
C TRP A 46 -9.67 -3.23 4.77
N GLU A 47 -8.39 -3.00 4.50
CA GLU A 47 -7.80 -3.05 3.15
C GLU A 47 -8.09 -4.38 2.45
N THR A 48 -7.96 -5.50 3.17
CA THR A 48 -8.26 -6.83 2.65
C THR A 48 -9.73 -6.99 2.30
N VAL A 49 -10.64 -6.52 3.15
CA VAL A 49 -12.10 -6.60 2.92
C VAL A 49 -12.51 -5.78 1.70
N PHE A 50 -11.87 -4.64 1.42
CA PHE A 50 -12.16 -3.83 0.23
C PHE A 50 -11.45 -4.32 -1.04
N ALA A 51 -10.24 -4.85 -0.92
CA ALA A 51 -9.49 -5.40 -2.05
C ALA A 51 -10.05 -6.75 -2.54
N LEU A 52 -10.58 -7.58 -1.63
CA LEU A 52 -11.02 -8.93 -1.95
C LEU A 52 -12.19 -8.96 -2.96
N PRO A 53 -13.26 -8.14 -2.85
CA PRO A 53 -14.32 -8.10 -3.85
C PRO A 53 -13.81 -7.71 -5.25
N LEU A 54 -12.90 -6.74 -5.33
CA LEU A 54 -12.30 -6.31 -6.58
C LEU A 54 -11.48 -7.44 -7.21
N PHE A 55 -10.63 -8.08 -6.41
CA PHE A 55 -9.84 -9.24 -6.82
C PHE A 55 -10.73 -10.40 -7.31
N LEU A 56 -11.82 -10.70 -6.59
CA LEU A 56 -12.78 -11.73 -7.00
C LEU A 56 -13.52 -11.36 -8.29
N TRP A 57 -13.81 -10.07 -8.49
CA TRP A 57 -14.46 -9.58 -9.70
C TRP A 57 -13.55 -9.69 -10.94
N GLU A 58 -12.29 -9.27 -10.82
CA GLU A 58 -11.28 -9.42 -11.89
C GLU A 58 -11.08 -10.90 -12.25
N ARG A 59 -10.97 -11.77 -11.23
CA ARG A 59 -10.83 -13.21 -11.41
C ARG A 59 -12.04 -13.81 -12.17
N ARG A 60 -13.26 -13.35 -11.89
CA ARG A 60 -14.48 -13.81 -12.59
C ARG A 60 -14.52 -13.37 -14.05
N ARG A 61 -13.90 -12.23 -14.40
CA ARG A 61 -13.80 -11.71 -15.77
C ARG A 61 -12.73 -12.38 -16.63
N GLY A 62 -12.04 -13.38 -16.09
CA GLY A 62 -10.98 -14.11 -16.80
C GLY A 62 -9.60 -13.48 -16.68
N GLU A 63 -9.47 -12.37 -15.96
CA GLU A 63 -8.19 -11.80 -15.55
C GLU A 63 -7.62 -12.61 -14.39
N ARG A 64 -7.11 -13.80 -14.74
CA ARG A 64 -6.59 -14.77 -13.78
C ARG A 64 -5.20 -14.37 -13.24
N GLY A 65 -4.61 -13.27 -13.72
CA GLY A 65 -3.31 -12.75 -13.29
C GLY A 65 -2.23 -13.84 -13.22
N ILE A 66 -1.51 -13.88 -12.10
CA ILE A 66 -0.45 -14.86 -11.81
C ILE A 66 -0.98 -16.31 -11.78
N PHE A 67 -2.28 -16.51 -11.54
CA PHE A 67 -2.92 -17.82 -11.49
C PHE A 67 -3.35 -18.35 -12.87
N GLY A 68 -3.42 -17.50 -13.89
CA GLY A 68 -3.73 -17.89 -15.27
C GLY A 68 -2.58 -17.73 -16.25
N ALA A 69 -1.52 -17.01 -15.85
CA ALA A 69 -0.29 -16.95 -16.62
C ALA A 69 0.33 -18.36 -16.70
N ARG A 70 0.66 -18.80 -17.92
CA ARG A 70 1.46 -20.02 -18.16
C ARG A 70 2.91 -19.73 -17.78
N LEU A 71 3.17 -19.60 -16.48
CA LEU A 71 4.50 -19.41 -15.92
C LEU A 71 5.13 -20.75 -15.62
N ASP A 72 6.45 -20.84 -15.79
CA ASP A 72 7.25 -21.94 -15.28
C ASP A 72 7.04 -22.08 -13.74
N PRO A 73 6.99 -23.31 -13.18
CA PRO A 73 6.80 -23.52 -11.75
C PRO A 73 7.79 -22.76 -10.86
N VAL A 74 9.05 -22.61 -11.30
CA VAL A 74 10.08 -21.87 -10.56
C VAL A 74 9.75 -20.38 -10.52
N GLN A 75 9.37 -19.82 -11.67
CA GLN A 75 8.99 -18.43 -11.79
C GLN A 75 7.73 -18.13 -10.97
N LYS A 76 6.74 -19.03 -10.99
CA LYS A 76 5.52 -18.91 -10.17
C LYS A 76 5.83 -18.88 -8.67
N ARG A 77 6.70 -19.76 -8.18
CA ARG A 77 7.13 -19.75 -6.77
C ARG A 77 7.86 -18.45 -6.41
N ARG A 78 8.75 -17.97 -7.28
CA ARG A 78 9.45 -16.69 -7.08
C ARG A 78 8.47 -15.53 -7.03
N THR A 79 7.51 -15.45 -7.94
CA THR A 79 6.49 -14.40 -7.93
C THR A 79 5.70 -14.41 -6.62
N VAL A 80 5.22 -15.58 -6.17
CA VAL A 80 4.50 -15.70 -4.90
C VAL A 80 5.38 -15.26 -3.72
N ALA A 81 6.65 -15.69 -3.67
CA ALA A 81 7.57 -15.30 -2.61
C ALA A 81 7.81 -13.79 -2.58
N VAL A 82 8.00 -13.16 -3.75
CA VAL A 82 8.16 -11.70 -3.87
C VAL A 82 6.89 -10.98 -3.45
N THR A 83 5.71 -11.43 -3.87
CA THR A 83 4.43 -10.82 -3.45
C THR A 83 4.22 -10.92 -1.95
N LEU A 84 4.51 -12.07 -1.33
CA LEU A 84 4.43 -12.23 0.12
C LEU A 84 5.45 -11.36 0.86
N GLY A 85 6.69 -11.31 0.36
CA GLY A 85 7.73 -10.45 0.92
C GLY A 85 7.35 -8.97 0.85
N MET A 86 6.82 -8.52 -0.29
CA MET A 86 6.34 -7.15 -0.46
C MET A 86 5.18 -6.84 0.47
N GLY A 87 4.23 -7.77 0.62
CA GLY A 87 3.13 -7.64 1.58
C GLY A 87 3.61 -7.51 3.02
N ALA A 88 4.60 -8.30 3.42
CA ALA A 88 5.20 -8.21 4.75
C ALA A 88 5.89 -6.86 4.98
N ILE A 89 6.64 -6.36 3.99
CA ILE A 89 7.29 -5.04 4.03
C ILE A 89 6.24 -3.93 4.15
N PHE A 90 5.18 -3.96 3.35
CA PHE A 90 4.11 -2.96 3.42
C PHE A 90 3.37 -2.99 4.76
N GLY A 91 3.04 -4.18 5.29
CA GLY A 91 2.41 -4.31 6.60
C GLY A 91 3.29 -3.75 7.72
N LEU A 92 4.59 -4.02 7.68
CA LEU A 92 5.56 -3.46 8.62
C LEU A 92 5.71 -1.94 8.46
N ALA A 93 5.71 -1.43 7.23
CA ALA A 93 5.74 0.00 6.94
C ALA A 93 4.49 0.71 7.52
N THR A 94 3.31 0.11 7.39
CA THR A 94 2.06 0.64 7.99
C THR A 94 2.15 0.73 9.51
N LEU A 95 2.72 -0.28 10.18
CA LEU A 95 2.95 -0.23 11.62
C LEU A 95 3.91 0.91 12.00
N ILE A 96 5.06 1.00 11.32
CA ILE A 96 6.06 2.06 11.55
C ILE A 96 5.45 3.44 11.31
N TYR A 97 4.60 3.58 10.29
CA TYR A 97 3.90 4.81 9.98
C TYR A 97 3.05 5.27 11.17
N VAL A 98 2.20 4.40 11.72
CA VAL A 98 1.33 4.74 12.86
C VAL A 98 2.18 5.14 14.07
N VAL A 99 3.28 4.42 14.33
CA VAL A 99 4.20 4.75 15.42
C VAL A 99 4.89 6.09 15.18
N ALA A 100 5.32 6.38 13.95
CA ALA A 100 5.95 7.64 13.61
C ALA A 100 4.98 8.82 13.79
N MET A 101 3.72 8.66 13.38
CA MET A 101 2.66 9.66 13.58
C MET A 101 2.42 9.93 15.07
N GLU A 102 2.38 8.87 15.89
CA GLU A 102 2.19 8.97 17.34
C GLU A 102 3.38 9.62 18.07
N ARG A 103 4.62 9.37 17.63
CA ARG A 103 5.84 9.82 18.31
C ARG A 103 6.38 11.16 17.82
N ALA A 104 6.37 11.39 16.51
CA ALA A 104 6.95 12.59 15.89
C ALA A 104 5.89 13.64 15.54
N GLY A 105 4.60 13.26 15.55
CA GLY A 105 3.49 14.09 15.09
C GLY A 105 3.33 14.08 13.56
N ALA A 106 2.14 14.44 13.09
CA ALA A 106 1.76 14.30 11.68
C ALA A 106 2.67 15.04 10.70
N ALA A 107 3.05 16.29 11.01
CA ALA A 107 3.86 17.11 10.12
C ALA A 107 5.29 16.54 9.97
N ASN A 108 5.98 16.26 11.07
CA ASN A 108 7.36 15.76 11.05
C ASN A 108 7.43 14.36 10.44
N ALA A 109 6.48 13.48 10.78
CA ALA A 109 6.42 12.14 10.20
C ALA A 109 6.16 12.19 8.68
N SER A 110 5.30 13.11 8.21
CA SER A 110 5.05 13.29 6.78
C SER A 110 6.28 13.79 6.03
N VAL A 111 7.02 14.75 6.59
CA VAL A 111 8.28 15.24 6.01
C VAL A 111 9.32 14.12 5.96
N ALA A 112 9.46 13.35 7.04
CA ALA A 112 10.36 12.20 7.08
C ALA A 112 9.98 11.17 6.00
N LEU A 113 8.67 10.90 5.81
CA LEU A 113 8.19 9.98 4.78
C LEU A 113 8.63 10.41 3.37
N GLN A 114 8.57 11.71 3.07
CA GLN A 114 8.96 12.27 1.77
C GLN A 114 10.46 12.19 1.49
N THR A 115 11.26 11.69 2.43
CA THR A 115 12.68 11.36 2.23
C THR A 115 12.85 10.07 1.43
N TYR A 116 11.79 9.25 1.26
CA TYR A 116 11.86 7.97 0.54
C TYR A 116 12.49 8.05 -0.86
N PRO A 117 12.32 9.11 -1.68
CA PRO A 117 12.94 9.17 -3.00
C PRO A 117 14.48 9.19 -2.91
N LEU A 118 15.04 9.79 -1.85
CA LEU A 118 16.48 9.77 -1.62
C LEU A 118 16.98 8.35 -1.33
N PHE A 119 16.25 7.60 -0.51
CA PHE A 119 16.55 6.19 -0.26
C PHE A 119 16.39 5.34 -1.52
N ALA A 120 15.37 5.61 -2.34
CA ALA A 120 15.16 4.91 -3.60
C ALA A 120 16.33 5.13 -4.57
N ILE A 121 16.77 6.38 -4.75
CA ILE A 121 17.94 6.72 -5.58
C ILE A 121 19.20 6.00 -5.08
N LEU A 122 19.42 5.98 -3.76
CA LEU A 122 20.60 5.34 -3.16
C LEU A 122 20.60 3.81 -3.27
N LEU A 123 19.42 3.18 -3.29
CA LEU A 123 19.27 1.73 -3.39
C LEU A 123 19.23 1.24 -4.85
N GLU A 124 18.84 2.10 -5.78
CA GLU A 124 18.83 1.81 -7.22
C GLU A 124 20.20 2.04 -7.88
N ALA A 125 21.02 2.94 -7.32
CA ALA A 125 22.41 3.20 -7.73
C ALA A 125 23.38 2.08 -7.32
#